data_AF-A0A1I2G603-F1
#
_entry.id   AF-A0A1I2G603-F1
#
_cell.length_a   1.000
_cell.length_b   1.000
_cell.length_c   1.000
_cell.angle_alpha   90.00
_cell.angle_beta   90.00
_cell.angle_gamma   90.00
#
_symmetry.space_group_name_H-M   'P 1'
#
loop_
_entity.id
_entity.type
_entity.pdbx_description
1 polymer ?
#
loop_
_entity_poly.entity_id
_entity_poly.type
_entity_poly.pdbx_seq_one_letter_code
_entity_poly.pdbx_strand_id
1 'polypeptide(L)'
;MNAPLSPEQRATILAQLGDAKPATDGLLESFGKSIADRRGHSHPTWEDIFCLNLAAYMGEKAAPVLRRLLDAEAEVEGLRSERDQFADRVDTLTSVAKSNKRAYGEAVGTVAALEQKRVELEKVANAERERVAELLAEAQFVTEYRIATKTRGRLRVRPSAVGDRLWAVTTSPFHGREAWTPDGWQPTHGLLDEQIFRWTREQALDAALAEAGERP
;
A
#
# COMPACT_ATOMS: atom_id res chain seq x y z
N MET A 1 -5.02 -13.84 -51.03
CA MET A 1 -5.73 -14.15 -49.76
C MET A 1 -7.05 -14.79 -50.15
N ASN A 2 -7.35 -16.00 -49.69
CA ASN A 2 -8.63 -16.64 -49.99
C ASN A 2 -9.72 -16.03 -49.10
N ALA A 3 -10.88 -15.73 -49.66
CA ALA A 3 -12.02 -15.24 -48.89
C ALA A 3 -12.44 -16.30 -47.86
N PRO A 4 -12.81 -15.91 -46.63
CA PRO A 4 -13.31 -16.86 -45.64
C PRO A 4 -14.63 -17.50 -46.11
N LEU A 5 -14.79 -18.80 -45.86
CA LEU A 5 -16.02 -19.54 -46.19
C LEU A 5 -17.24 -18.94 -45.49
N SER A 6 -18.35 -18.83 -46.23
CA SER A 6 -19.63 -18.39 -45.68
C SER A 6 -20.20 -19.41 -44.67
N PRO A 7 -21.10 -19.00 -43.77
CA PRO A 7 -21.75 -19.92 -42.83
C PRO A 7 -22.46 -21.11 -43.51
N GLU A 8 -23.13 -20.86 -44.65
CA GLU A 8 -23.86 -21.89 -45.42
C GLU A 8 -22.91 -22.92 -46.07
N GLN A 9 -21.77 -22.46 -46.59
CA GLN A 9 -20.73 -23.33 -47.12
C GLN A 9 -20.15 -24.22 -46.02
N ARG A 10 -19.91 -23.66 -44.83
CA ARG A 10 -19.42 -24.43 -43.68
C ARG A 10 -20.44 -25.49 -43.24
N ALA A 11 -21.72 -25.14 -43.16
CA ALA A 11 -22.79 -26.08 -42.80
C ALA A 11 -22.90 -27.23 -43.81
N THR A 12 -22.76 -26.94 -45.11
CA THR A 12 -22.78 -27.97 -46.16
C THR A 12 -21.60 -28.92 -46.05
N ILE A 13 -20.39 -28.38 -45.83
CA ILE A 13 -19.18 -29.19 -45.60
C ILE A 13 -19.34 -30.06 -44.35
N LEU A 14 -19.84 -29.51 -43.24
CA LEU A 14 -20.08 -30.27 -42.01
C LEU A 14 -21.09 -31.41 -42.23
N ALA A 15 -22.17 -31.17 -42.96
CA ALA A 15 -23.15 -32.21 -43.30
C ALA A 15 -22.54 -33.33 -44.16
N GLN A 16 -21.63 -32.99 -45.08
CA GLN A 16 -20.92 -33.96 -45.92
C GLN A 16 -19.86 -34.75 -45.14
N LEU A 17 -19.23 -34.13 -44.14
CA LEU A 17 -18.25 -34.79 -43.27
C LEU A 17 -18.90 -35.72 -42.24
N GLY A 18 -20.16 -35.49 -41.87
CA GLY A 18 -20.91 -36.37 -40.96
C GLY A 18 -20.27 -36.44 -39.57
N ASP A 19 -20.04 -37.66 -39.07
CA ASP A 19 -19.40 -37.95 -37.79
C ASP A 19 -17.88 -38.21 -37.91
N ALA A 20 -17.26 -37.69 -38.97
CA ALA A 20 -15.82 -37.83 -39.20
C ALA A 20 -15.02 -37.49 -37.94
N LYS A 21 -14.27 -38.47 -37.44
CA LYS A 21 -13.42 -38.32 -36.27
C LYS A 21 -12.14 -37.54 -36.65
N PRO A 22 -11.55 -36.79 -35.71
CA PRO A 22 -10.23 -36.19 -35.87
C PRO A 22 -9.21 -37.20 -36.40
N ALA A 23 -8.27 -36.72 -37.22
CA ALA A 23 -7.22 -37.59 -37.73
C ALA A 23 -6.29 -37.98 -36.59
N THR A 24 -6.38 -39.21 -36.11
CA THR A 24 -5.50 -39.68 -35.03
C THR A 24 -4.11 -39.95 -35.58
N ASP A 25 -3.09 -39.87 -34.71
CA ASP A 25 -1.72 -40.29 -35.05
C ASP A 25 -1.70 -41.69 -35.65
N GLY A 26 -2.47 -42.62 -35.07
CA GLY A 26 -2.60 -43.99 -35.57
C GLY A 26 -3.24 -44.10 -36.97
N LEU A 27 -4.18 -43.22 -37.32
CA LEU A 27 -4.76 -43.20 -38.68
C LEU A 27 -3.71 -42.75 -39.70
N LEU A 28 -2.85 -41.81 -39.32
CA LEU A 28 -1.80 -41.28 -40.19
C LEU A 28 -0.63 -42.26 -40.32
N GLU A 29 -0.26 -42.93 -39.23
CA GLU A 29 0.67 -44.05 -39.27
C GLU A 29 0.14 -45.18 -40.16
N SER A 30 -1.14 -45.54 -40.00
CA SER A 30 -1.79 -46.56 -40.84
C SER A 30 -1.85 -46.14 -42.31
N PHE A 31 -2.10 -44.86 -42.58
CA PHE A 31 -2.08 -44.31 -43.93
C PHE A 31 -0.68 -44.32 -44.54
N GLY A 32 0.33 -43.87 -43.79
CA GLY A 32 1.74 -43.90 -44.19
C GLY A 32 2.22 -45.32 -44.43
N LYS A 33 1.86 -46.26 -43.56
CA LYS A 33 2.12 -47.70 -43.72
C LYS A 33 1.44 -48.26 -44.96
N SER A 34 0.17 -47.93 -45.21
CA SER A 34 -0.55 -48.39 -46.41
C SER A 34 0.11 -47.89 -47.70
N ILE A 35 0.67 -46.68 -47.69
CA ILE A 35 1.47 -46.16 -48.81
C ILE A 35 2.80 -46.91 -48.93
N ALA A 36 3.50 -47.12 -47.82
CA ALA A 36 4.79 -47.83 -47.80
C ALA A 36 4.64 -49.28 -48.29
N ASP A 37 3.65 -50.01 -47.78
CA ASP A 37 3.32 -51.38 -48.16
C ASP A 37 2.96 -51.46 -49.65
N ARG A 38 2.23 -50.47 -50.19
CA ARG A 38 1.93 -50.38 -51.63
C ARG A 38 3.14 -50.10 -52.51
N ARG A 39 4.14 -49.37 -52.00
CA ARG A 39 5.41 -49.13 -52.70
C ARG A 39 6.36 -50.33 -52.63
N GLY A 40 6.26 -51.14 -51.57
CA GLY A 40 7.22 -52.20 -51.26
C GLY A 40 6.83 -53.61 -51.72
N HIS A 41 5.55 -53.87 -52.03
CA HIS A 41 5.14 -55.19 -52.50
C HIS A 41 5.29 -55.35 -54.01
N SER A 42 5.53 -56.59 -54.46
CA SER A 42 5.59 -56.93 -55.87
C SER A 42 4.19 -57.01 -56.47
N HIS A 43 3.94 -56.27 -57.53
CA HIS A 43 2.68 -56.33 -58.27
C HIS A 43 2.75 -57.39 -59.37
N PRO A 44 1.63 -58.07 -59.70
CA PRO A 44 1.50 -58.78 -60.96
C PRO A 44 1.58 -57.78 -62.12
N THR A 45 2.10 -58.21 -63.27
CA THR A 45 2.39 -57.34 -64.45
C THR A 45 1.18 -56.60 -65.04
N TRP A 46 -0.04 -56.88 -64.59
CA TRP A 46 -1.28 -56.32 -65.14
C TRP A 46 -2.06 -55.41 -64.18
N GLU A 47 -1.64 -55.24 -62.92
CA GLU A 47 -2.41 -54.54 -61.87
C GLU A 47 -1.76 -53.23 -61.36
N ASP A 48 -0.57 -52.90 -61.87
CA ASP A 48 0.36 -51.94 -61.26
C ASP A 48 -0.05 -50.45 -61.41
N ILE A 49 -0.67 -50.07 -62.54
CA ILE A 49 -0.92 -48.65 -62.85
C ILE A 49 -1.95 -48.00 -61.91
N PHE A 50 -3.01 -48.71 -61.53
CA PHE A 50 -4.07 -48.15 -60.68
C PHE A 50 -3.61 -47.99 -59.22
N CYS A 51 -2.86 -48.97 -58.69
CA CYS A 51 -2.32 -48.92 -57.33
C CYS A 51 -1.25 -47.83 -57.19
N LEU A 52 -0.36 -47.69 -58.17
CA LEU A 52 0.65 -46.65 -58.19
C LEU A 52 0.04 -45.25 -58.32
N ASN A 53 -0.97 -45.07 -59.18
CA ASN A 53 -1.65 -43.78 -59.34
C ASN A 53 -2.41 -43.37 -58.07
N LEU A 54 -3.09 -44.32 -57.41
CA LEU A 54 -3.79 -44.02 -56.16
C LEU A 54 -2.81 -43.69 -55.03
N ALA A 55 -1.70 -44.42 -54.90
CA ALA A 55 -0.67 -44.13 -53.91
C ALA A 55 0.01 -42.77 -54.16
N ALA A 56 0.30 -42.44 -55.43
CA ALA A 56 0.84 -41.15 -55.82
C ALA A 56 -0.16 -40.01 -55.52
N TYR A 57 -1.43 -40.17 -55.90
CA TYR A 57 -2.47 -39.18 -55.63
C TYR A 57 -2.67 -38.94 -54.13
N MET A 58 -2.80 -40.02 -53.35
CA MET A 58 -2.99 -39.94 -51.90
C MET A 58 -1.75 -39.34 -51.20
N GLY A 59 -0.54 -39.70 -51.64
CA GLY A 59 0.70 -39.12 -51.14
C GLY A 59 0.85 -37.63 -51.46
N GLU A 60 0.60 -37.22 -52.71
CA GLU A 60 0.80 -35.83 -53.14
C GLU A 60 -0.31 -34.88 -52.68
N LYS A 61 -1.56 -35.34 -52.65
CA LYS A 61 -2.73 -34.48 -52.39
C LYS A 61 -3.26 -34.62 -50.97
N ALA A 62 -3.33 -35.83 -50.43
CA ALA A 62 -3.93 -36.03 -49.10
C ALA A 62 -2.91 -35.85 -47.97
N ALA A 63 -1.65 -36.26 -48.12
CA ALA A 63 -0.67 -36.15 -47.03
C ALA A 63 -0.43 -34.70 -46.54
N PRO A 64 -0.31 -33.67 -47.40
CA PRO A 64 -0.18 -32.28 -46.93
C PRO A 64 -1.43 -31.76 -46.23
N VAL A 65 -2.62 -32.23 -46.64
CA VAL A 65 -3.90 -31.85 -46.01
C VAL A 65 -3.99 -32.47 -44.62
N LEU A 66 -3.68 -33.76 -44.50
CA LEU A 66 -3.66 -34.48 -43.23
C LEU A 66 -2.64 -33.89 -42.26
N ARG A 67 -1.44 -33.51 -42.73
CA ARG A 67 -0.45 -32.84 -41.89
C ARG A 67 -0.94 -31.48 -41.39
N ARG A 68 -1.52 -30.66 -42.27
CA ARG A 68 -2.09 -29.35 -41.87
C ARG A 68 -3.26 -29.51 -40.90
N LEU A 69 -4.04 -30.58 -41.04
CA LEU A 69 -5.12 -30.90 -40.10
C LEU A 69 -4.56 -31.21 -38.72
N LEU A 70 -3.51 -32.04 -38.61
CA LEU A 70 -2.84 -32.26 -37.33
C LEU A 70 -2.28 -30.98 -36.72
N ASP A 71 -1.59 -30.17 -37.52
CA ASP A 71 -1.00 -28.93 -37.03
C ASP A 71 -2.10 -27.98 -36.49
N ALA A 72 -3.25 -27.91 -37.18
CA ALA A 72 -4.41 -27.15 -36.73
C ALA A 72 -5.09 -27.76 -35.48
N GLU A 73 -5.16 -29.09 -35.37
CA GLU A 73 -5.69 -29.76 -34.18
C GLU A 73 -4.79 -29.51 -32.95
N ALA A 74 -3.47 -29.56 -33.14
CA ALA A 74 -2.50 -29.23 -32.11
C ALA A 74 -2.58 -27.76 -31.69
N GLU A 75 -2.75 -26.84 -32.64
CA GLU A 75 -2.98 -25.42 -32.36
C GLU A 75 -4.27 -25.20 -31.56
N VAL A 76 -5.38 -25.83 -31.95
CA VAL A 76 -6.66 -25.76 -31.24
C VAL A 76 -6.53 -26.29 -29.82
N GLU A 77 -5.81 -27.38 -29.61
CA GLU A 77 -5.58 -27.93 -28.28
C GLU A 77 -4.70 -26.99 -27.42
N GLY A 78 -3.66 -26.40 -28.01
CA GLY A 78 -2.86 -25.35 -27.37
C GLY A 78 -3.71 -24.16 -26.93
N LEU A 79 -4.55 -23.64 -27.82
CA LEU A 79 -5.46 -22.53 -27.54
C LEU A 79 -6.51 -22.87 -26.46
N ARG A 80 -6.99 -24.12 -26.41
CA ARG A 80 -7.89 -24.58 -25.34
C ARG A 80 -7.19 -24.60 -23.99
N SER A 81 -5.98 -25.14 -23.94
CA SER A 81 -5.14 -25.12 -22.73
C SER A 81 -4.86 -23.68 -22.28
N GLU A 82 -4.52 -22.77 -23.18
CA GLU A 82 -4.31 -21.35 -22.86
C GLU A 82 -5.58 -20.67 -22.33
N ARG A 83 -6.73 -20.93 -22.96
CA ARG A 83 -8.03 -20.42 -22.50
C ARG A 83 -8.33 -20.91 -21.08
N ASP A 84 -8.09 -22.18 -20.79
CA ASP A 84 -8.38 -22.78 -19.49
C ASP A 84 -7.45 -22.20 -18.41
N GLN A 85 -6.16 -22.03 -18.71
CA GLN A 85 -5.23 -21.31 -17.83
C GLN A 85 -5.67 -19.86 -17.58
N PHE A 86 -6.21 -19.18 -18.60
CA PHE A 86 -6.73 -17.82 -18.44
C PHE A 86 -7.97 -17.81 -17.55
N ALA A 87 -8.89 -18.76 -17.69
CA ALA A 87 -10.05 -18.92 -16.83
C ALA A 87 -9.63 -19.11 -15.37
N ASP A 88 -8.67 -20.00 -15.09
CA ASP A 88 -8.14 -20.22 -13.74
C ASP A 88 -7.52 -18.95 -13.13
N ARG A 89 -6.81 -18.16 -13.94
CA ARG A 89 -6.24 -16.86 -13.51
C ARG A 89 -7.33 -15.86 -13.19
N VAL A 90 -8.40 -15.78 -14.00
CA VAL A 90 -9.53 -14.88 -13.75
C VAL A 90 -10.26 -15.25 -12.46
N ASP A 91 -10.45 -16.54 -12.20
CA ASP A 91 -11.07 -17.02 -10.96
C ASP A 91 -10.20 -16.69 -9.73
N THR A 92 -8.89 -16.89 -9.84
CA THR A 92 -7.93 -16.51 -8.80
C THR A 92 -7.98 -15.02 -8.51
N LEU A 93 -7.91 -14.17 -9.54
CA LEU A 93 -7.98 -12.72 -9.39
C LEU A 93 -9.32 -12.27 -8.80
N THR A 94 -10.42 -12.90 -9.20
CA THR A 94 -11.75 -12.63 -8.64
C THR A 94 -11.81 -12.96 -7.15
N SER A 95 -11.21 -14.08 -6.74
CA SER A 95 -11.10 -14.47 -5.33
C SER A 95 -10.27 -13.45 -4.53
N VAL A 96 -9.10 -13.05 -5.04
CA VAL A 96 -8.25 -12.02 -4.42
C VAL A 96 -8.98 -10.69 -4.29
N ALA A 97 -9.69 -10.25 -5.34
CA ALA A 97 -10.46 -9.01 -5.31
C ALA A 97 -11.56 -9.03 -4.23
N LYS A 98 -12.27 -10.17 -4.08
CA LYS A 98 -13.28 -10.34 -3.01
C LYS A 98 -12.64 -10.29 -1.63
N SER A 99 -11.48 -10.93 -1.45
CA SER A 99 -10.73 -10.88 -0.18
C SER A 99 -10.29 -9.46 0.17
N ASN A 100 -9.67 -8.76 -0.78
CA ASN A 100 -9.20 -7.39 -0.61
C ASN A 100 -10.37 -6.43 -0.29
N LYS A 101 -11.54 -6.62 -0.92
CA LYS A 101 -12.74 -5.84 -0.62
C LYS A 101 -13.19 -6.01 0.84
N ARG A 102 -13.11 -7.23 1.39
CA ARG A 102 -13.44 -7.49 2.80
C ARG A 102 -12.43 -6.84 3.74
N ALA A 103 -11.15 -7.08 3.49
CA ALA A 103 -10.07 -6.50 4.29
C ALA A 103 -10.12 -4.96 4.31
N TYR A 104 -10.41 -4.34 3.16
CA TYR A 104 -10.61 -2.89 3.08
C TYR A 104 -11.81 -2.43 3.91
N GLY A 105 -12.94 -3.14 3.85
CA GLY A 105 -14.12 -2.84 4.68
C GLY A 105 -13.83 -2.93 6.18
N GLU A 106 -13.08 -3.95 6.61
CA GLU A 106 -12.65 -4.11 8.01
C GLU A 106 -11.69 -3.00 8.46
N ALA A 107 -10.73 -2.64 7.61
CA ALA A 107 -9.81 -1.54 7.88
C ALA A 107 -10.55 -0.19 8.01
N VAL A 108 -11.50 0.09 7.11
CA VAL A 108 -12.33 1.30 7.18
C VAL A 108 -13.15 1.32 8.47
N GLY A 109 -13.75 0.19 8.87
CA GLY A 109 -14.47 0.09 10.14
C GLY A 109 -13.58 0.34 11.36
N THR A 110 -12.36 -0.19 11.34
CA THR A 110 -11.36 0.02 12.40
C THR A 110 -10.95 1.50 12.51
N VAL A 111 -10.69 2.15 11.38
CA VAL A 111 -10.35 3.58 11.34
C VAL A 111 -11.49 4.42 11.91
N ALA A 112 -12.74 4.16 11.51
CA ALA A 112 -13.90 4.88 12.03
C ALA A 112 -14.05 4.72 13.55
N ALA A 113 -13.84 3.51 14.09
CA ALA A 113 -13.88 3.27 15.53
C ALA A 113 -12.75 4.00 16.28
N LEU A 114 -11.54 4.04 15.71
CA LEU A 114 -10.42 4.78 16.29
C LEU A 114 -10.65 6.30 16.26
N GLU A 115 -11.27 6.83 15.22
CA GLU A 115 -11.64 8.24 15.14
C GLU A 115 -12.67 8.62 16.20
N GLN A 116 -13.69 7.79 16.43
CA GLN A 116 -14.66 8.00 17.51
C GLN A 116 -13.96 8.02 18.88
N LYS A 117 -13.09 7.03 19.14
CA LYS A 117 -12.32 6.97 20.38
C LYS A 117 -11.40 8.18 20.56
N ARG A 118 -10.79 8.69 19.49
CA ARG A 118 -9.97 9.91 19.55
C ARG A 118 -10.79 11.11 20.01
N VAL A 119 -11.99 11.28 19.45
CA VAL A 119 -12.92 12.38 19.82
C VAL A 119 -13.35 12.26 21.29
N GLU A 120 -13.63 11.04 21.77
CA GLU A 120 -13.97 10.82 23.19
C GLU A 120 -12.80 11.18 24.11
N LEU A 121 -11.59 10.73 23.79
CA LEU A 121 -10.40 11.06 24.57
C LEU A 121 -10.08 12.55 24.57
N GLU A 122 -10.33 13.25 23.46
CA GLU A 122 -10.15 14.70 23.36
C GLU A 122 -11.12 15.45 24.28
N LYS A 123 -12.37 14.99 24.39
CA LYS A 123 -13.34 15.55 25.35
C LYS A 123 -12.87 15.35 26.79
N VAL A 124 -12.42 14.15 27.14
CA VAL A 124 -11.88 13.86 28.49
C VAL A 124 -10.67 14.73 28.79
N ALA A 125 -9.73 14.86 27.84
CA ALA A 125 -8.55 15.69 28.02
C ALA A 125 -8.89 17.17 28.22
N ASN A 126 -9.90 17.70 27.53
CA ASN A 126 -10.36 19.07 27.71
C ASN A 126 -11.02 19.27 29.08
N ALA A 127 -11.88 18.33 29.51
CA ALA A 127 -12.50 18.39 30.83
C ALA A 127 -11.45 18.36 31.97
N GLU A 128 -10.42 17.52 31.85
CA GLU A 128 -9.33 17.49 32.84
C GLU A 128 -8.49 18.77 32.82
N ARG A 129 -8.24 19.38 31.65
CA ARG A 129 -7.58 20.69 31.57
C ARG A 129 -8.38 21.78 32.28
N GLU A 130 -9.70 21.79 32.10
CA GLU A 130 -10.60 22.73 32.79
C GLU A 130 -10.54 22.52 34.31
N ARG A 131 -10.65 21.26 34.77
CA ARG A 131 -10.54 20.91 36.19
C ARG A 131 -9.21 21.34 36.81
N VAL A 132 -8.10 21.11 36.10
CA VAL A 132 -6.77 21.56 36.57
C VAL A 132 -6.71 23.09 36.64
N ALA A 133 -7.27 23.80 35.66
CA ALA A 133 -7.31 25.25 35.69
C ALA A 133 -8.12 25.79 36.88
N GLU A 134 -9.26 25.17 37.21
CA GLU A 134 -10.06 25.50 38.39
C GLU A 134 -9.29 25.28 39.69
N LEU A 135 -8.65 24.11 39.84
CA LEU A 135 -7.86 23.80 41.04
C LEU A 135 -6.67 24.77 41.21
N LEU A 136 -6.01 25.17 40.11
CA LEU A 136 -4.94 26.15 40.16
C LEU A 136 -5.45 27.55 40.56
N ALA A 137 -6.64 27.93 40.11
CA ALA A 137 -7.27 29.20 40.50
C ALA A 137 -7.69 29.19 41.98
N GLU A 138 -8.29 28.10 42.46
CA GLU A 138 -8.73 27.93 43.85
C GLU A 138 -7.55 27.87 44.82
N ALA A 139 -6.48 27.16 44.46
CA ALA A 139 -5.28 27.03 45.28
C ALA A 139 -4.52 28.35 45.50
N GLN A 140 -4.99 29.48 44.94
CA GLN A 140 -4.36 30.80 45.03
C GLN A 140 -2.86 30.72 44.75
N PHE A 141 -2.43 29.83 43.84
CA PHE A 141 -1.02 29.79 43.43
C PHE A 141 -0.70 31.16 42.88
N VAL A 142 0.18 31.87 43.58
CA VAL A 142 0.60 33.21 43.20
C VAL A 142 1.30 33.09 41.85
N THR A 143 0.57 33.42 40.78
CA THR A 143 1.04 33.40 39.39
C THR A 143 2.16 34.40 39.16
N GLU A 144 2.27 35.42 40.02
CA GLU A 144 3.30 36.44 39.97
C GLU A 144 3.48 37.06 41.37
N TYR A 145 4.60 36.80 42.04
CA TYR A 145 5.00 37.59 43.22
C TYR A 145 5.58 38.92 42.74
N ARG A 146 5.10 40.03 43.29
CA ARG A 146 5.65 41.37 43.02
C ARG A 146 6.39 41.87 44.25
N ILE A 147 7.70 41.89 44.17
CA ILE A 147 8.58 42.31 45.28
C ILE A 147 9.15 43.67 44.92
N ALA A 148 8.94 44.67 45.77
CA ALA A 148 9.56 45.99 45.57
C ALA A 148 11.06 45.87 45.84
N THR A 149 11.91 46.38 44.94
CA THR A 149 13.37 46.39 45.14
C THR A 149 13.85 47.81 45.30
N LYS A 150 14.86 48.01 46.16
CA LYS A 150 15.42 49.35 46.45
C LYS A 150 16.06 50.01 45.22
N THR A 151 16.52 49.20 44.27
CA THR A 151 17.37 49.64 43.16
C THR A 151 16.70 49.54 41.79
N ARG A 152 15.69 48.67 41.62
CA ARG A 152 15.12 48.32 40.29
C ARG A 152 13.58 48.37 40.23
N GLY A 153 12.93 48.98 41.22
CA GLY A 153 11.48 49.19 41.21
C GLY A 153 10.70 47.97 41.69
N ARG A 154 10.22 47.10 40.77
CA ARG A 154 9.40 45.91 41.11
C ARG A 154 9.90 44.66 40.39
N LEU A 155 10.39 43.71 41.17
CA LEU A 155 10.70 42.35 40.75
C LEU A 155 9.40 41.56 40.54
N ARG A 156 9.29 40.85 39.42
CA ARG A 156 8.20 39.91 39.15
C ARG A 156 8.76 38.49 39.17
N VAL A 157 8.33 37.68 40.14
CA VAL A 157 8.74 36.28 40.26
C VAL A 157 7.58 35.40 39.85
N ARG A 158 7.78 34.53 38.85
CA ARG A 158 6.72 33.67 38.32
C ARG A 158 7.07 32.20 38.55
N PRO A 159 6.07 31.36 38.89
CA PRO A 159 6.20 29.92 38.77
C PRO A 159 6.48 29.54 37.32
N SER A 160 7.43 28.64 37.12
CA SER A 160 7.57 27.94 35.85
C SER A 160 6.35 27.05 35.64
N ALA A 161 5.92 26.88 34.39
CA ALA A 161 4.87 25.92 34.03
C ALA A 161 5.29 24.45 34.30
N VAL A 162 6.58 24.21 34.58
CA VAL A 162 7.14 22.88 34.79
C VAL A 162 7.91 22.85 36.13
N GLY A 163 7.23 22.44 37.20
CA GLY A 163 7.79 22.14 38.53
C GLY A 163 7.86 23.32 39.51
N ASP A 164 8.46 23.08 40.69
CA ASP A 164 8.58 24.05 41.82
C ASP A 164 9.61 25.18 41.59
N ARG A 165 9.86 25.51 40.33
CA ARG A 165 10.94 26.43 39.96
C ARG A 165 10.38 27.83 39.70
N LEU A 166 11.01 28.82 40.30
CA LEU A 166 10.67 30.23 40.12
C LEU A 166 11.72 30.91 39.24
N TRP A 167 11.30 31.84 38.39
CA TRP A 167 12.20 32.74 37.65
C TRP A 167 11.80 34.19 37.89
N ALA A 168 12.81 35.06 37.99
CA ALA A 168 12.61 36.47 38.28
C ALA A 168 12.95 37.35 37.08
N VAL A 169 12.01 38.23 36.78
CA VAL A 169 12.15 39.25 35.73
C VAL A 169 12.00 40.60 36.38
N THR A 170 12.85 41.53 35.98
CA THR A 170 12.69 42.94 36.31
C THR A 170 12.68 43.78 35.02
N THR A 171 12.19 45.00 35.13
CA THR A 171 12.31 45.99 34.06
C THR A 171 13.21 47.10 34.57
N SER A 172 14.44 47.14 34.05
CA SER A 172 15.40 48.20 34.31
C SER A 172 15.14 49.38 33.37
N PRO A 173 15.22 50.62 33.86
CA PRO A 173 15.12 51.81 33.00
C PRO A 173 16.29 51.93 32.01
N PHE A 174 17.42 51.26 32.26
CA PHE A 174 18.63 51.36 31.44
C PHE A 174 18.76 50.25 30.40
N HIS A 175 18.32 49.02 30.73
CA HIS A 175 18.54 47.84 29.89
C HIS A 175 17.24 47.16 29.42
N GLY A 176 16.08 47.74 29.74
CA GLY A 176 14.80 47.14 29.44
C GLY A 176 14.53 45.92 30.33
N ARG A 177 14.00 44.85 29.73
CA ARG A 177 13.56 43.67 30.48
C ARG A 177 14.74 42.74 30.75
N GLU A 178 15.06 42.48 32.00
CA GLU A 178 16.19 41.65 32.44
C GLU A 178 15.68 40.40 33.18
N ALA A 179 16.39 39.27 33.04
CA ALA A 179 16.17 38.05 33.81
C ALA A 179 17.40 37.71 34.65
N TRP A 180 17.19 37.07 35.80
CA TRP A 180 18.30 36.60 36.64
C TRP A 180 18.90 35.31 36.04
N THR A 181 20.22 35.30 35.88
CA THR A 181 21.04 34.17 35.38
C THR A 181 22.09 33.80 36.46
N PRO A 182 22.85 32.69 36.32
CA PRO A 182 23.95 32.41 37.26
C PRO A 182 24.95 33.58 37.35
N ASP A 183 25.12 34.30 36.24
CA ASP A 183 26.03 35.43 36.09
C ASP A 183 25.38 36.79 36.45
N GLY A 184 24.22 36.76 37.12
CA GLY A 184 23.46 37.93 37.53
C GLY A 184 22.39 38.37 36.52
N TRP A 185 21.95 39.63 36.60
CA TRP A 185 20.93 40.19 35.72
C TRP A 185 21.43 40.33 34.29
N GLN A 186 20.72 39.69 33.34
CA GLN A 186 21.03 39.76 31.92
C GLN A 186 19.81 40.24 31.12
N PRO A 187 19.99 41.04 30.05
CA PRO A 187 18.90 41.42 29.17
C PRO A 187 18.19 40.17 28.61
N THR A 188 16.86 40.18 28.61
CA THR A 188 16.06 39.02 28.17
C THR A 188 16.14 38.76 26.67
N HIS A 189 16.49 39.77 25.85
CA HIS A 189 16.67 39.53 24.42
C HIS A 189 17.93 38.66 24.21
N GLY A 190 17.76 37.51 23.58
CA GLY A 190 18.87 36.58 23.30
C GLY A 190 19.15 35.54 24.38
N LEU A 191 18.42 35.53 25.50
CA LEU A 191 18.46 34.39 26.43
C LEU A 191 17.55 33.27 25.92
N LEU A 192 18.09 32.05 25.82
CA LEU A 192 17.31 30.83 25.71
C LEU A 192 16.69 30.49 27.06
N ASP A 193 15.54 29.81 27.07
CA ASP A 193 14.82 29.39 28.29
C ASP A 193 15.65 28.52 29.25
N GLU A 194 16.74 27.94 28.74
CA GLU A 194 17.71 27.12 29.47
C GLU A 194 18.76 27.97 30.20
N GLN A 195 19.01 29.20 29.73
CA GLN A 195 19.99 30.14 30.28
C GLN A 195 19.40 31.01 31.40
N ILE A 196 18.07 31.05 31.53
CA ILE A 196 17.38 31.73 32.61
C ILE A 196 17.49 30.87 33.88
N PHE A 197 18.01 31.45 34.97
CA PHE A 197 18.23 30.71 36.21
C PHE A 197 16.89 30.27 36.80
N ARG A 198 16.82 29.00 37.19
CA ARG A 198 15.62 28.39 37.75
C ARG A 198 15.86 28.12 39.23
N TRP A 199 15.42 29.03 40.09
CA TRP A 199 15.54 28.84 41.54
C TRP A 199 14.56 27.77 42.03
N THR A 200 14.95 27.04 43.07
CA THR A 200 13.97 26.42 43.96
C THR A 200 13.23 27.50 44.76
N ARG A 201 12.04 27.20 45.29
CA ARG A 201 11.23 28.18 46.05
C ARG A 201 12.01 28.89 47.17
N GLU A 202 12.86 28.17 47.90
CA GLU A 202 13.70 28.73 48.97
C GLU A 202 14.82 29.65 48.44
N GLN A 203 15.54 29.21 47.39
CA GLN A 203 16.61 30.02 46.78
C GLN A 203 16.08 31.31 46.16
N ALA A 204 14.87 31.27 45.59
CA ALA A 204 14.23 32.43 44.99
C ALA A 204 13.89 33.49 46.03
N LEU A 205 13.37 33.05 47.19
CA LEU A 205 13.03 33.93 48.29
C LEU A 205 14.28 34.57 48.87
N ASP A 206 15.33 33.78 49.09
CA ASP A 206 16.60 34.24 49.65
C ASP A 206 17.32 35.24 48.74
N ALA A 207 17.36 34.98 47.42
CA ALA A 207 17.94 35.91 46.46
C ALA A 207 17.11 37.19 46.31
N ALA A 208 15.77 37.09 46.32
CA ALA A 208 14.90 38.26 46.27
C ALA A 208 15.00 39.12 47.55
N LEU A 209 15.13 38.50 48.72
CA LEU A 209 15.32 39.19 50.01
C LEU A 209 16.70 39.86 50.11
N ALA A 210 17.75 39.23 49.55
CA ALA A 210 19.08 39.83 49.45
C ALA A 210 19.08 41.10 48.59
N GLU A 211 18.37 41.10 47.45
CA GLU A 211 18.20 42.27 46.57
C GLU A 211 17.28 43.35 47.16
N ALA A 212 16.24 42.95 47.91
CA ALA A 212 15.40 43.90 48.65
C ALA A 212 16.16 44.59 49.81
N GLY A 213 17.34 44.06 50.18
CA GLY A 213 18.17 44.58 51.27
C GLY A 213 17.48 44.47 52.63
N GLU A 214 16.76 43.36 52.86
CA GLU A 214 15.98 43.08 54.07
C GLU A 214 16.47 41.85 54.87
N ARG A 215 17.71 41.38 54.66
CA ARG A 215 18.41 40.58 55.68
C ARG A 215 19.40 41.46 56.45
N PRO A 216 19.43 41.39 57.80
CA PRO A 216 20.39 42.09 58.65
C PRO A 216 21.83 41.65 58.39
#